data_AF-A0A401Q4P3-F1
#
_entry.id   AF-A0A401Q4P3-F1
#
_cell.length_a   1.000
_cell.length_b   1.000
_cell.length_c   1.000
_cell.angle_alpha   90.00
_cell.angle_beta   90.00
_cell.angle_gamma   90.00
#
_symmetry.space_group_name_H-M   'P 1'
#
loop_
_entity.id
_entity.type
_entity.pdbx_description
1 polymer ?
#
loop_
_entity_poly.entity_id
_entity_poly.type
_entity_poly.pdbx_seq_one_letter_code
_entity_poly.pdbx_strand_id
1 'polypeptide(L)'
;MVGGGVLGTGLVQEEIRFLINPELILARLFTEKLAPNECLVVTGAQRYSEYEGYSDSYRWLRYHNDETARDTWLRCRTEIVAIDAVKFENCMDQYKTCFLDRELHKVRPPAARTKRRHQ
;
A
#
# COMPACT_ATOMS: atom_id res chain seq x y z
N MET A 1 4.60 6.32 6.73
CA MET A 1 4.13 5.28 7.69
C MET A 1 3.05 4.52 6.97
N VAL A 2 3.02 3.20 7.08
CA VAL A 2 2.02 2.36 6.42
C VAL A 2 0.62 2.67 6.97
N GLY A 3 -0.38 2.72 6.09
CA GLY A 3 -1.76 3.10 6.40
C GLY A 3 -1.98 4.59 6.64
N GLY A 4 -1.00 5.44 6.32
CA GLY A 4 -1.13 6.90 6.38
C GLY A 4 -1.87 7.42 7.62
N GLY A 5 -2.96 8.15 7.36
CA GLY A 5 -3.88 8.72 8.35
C GLY A 5 -5.13 7.89 8.62
N VAL A 6 -5.14 6.57 8.40
CA VAL A 6 -6.36 5.73 8.50
C VAL A 6 -7.03 5.75 9.88
N LEU A 7 -6.26 5.99 10.95
CA LEU A 7 -6.78 6.15 12.31
C LEU A 7 -7.03 7.63 12.68
N GLY A 8 -6.85 8.54 11.74
CA GLY A 8 -7.03 9.99 11.89
C GLY A 8 -8.01 10.51 10.86
N THR A 9 -7.63 11.54 10.11
CA THR A 9 -8.48 12.23 9.13
C THR A 9 -8.18 11.86 7.68
N GLY A 10 -7.28 10.89 7.43
CA GLY A 10 -6.92 10.49 6.07
C GLY A 10 -8.04 9.68 5.44
N LEU A 11 -8.46 10.06 4.23
CA LEU A 11 -9.49 9.33 3.47
C LEU A 11 -9.20 9.35 1.97
N VAL A 12 -7.93 9.16 1.62
CA VAL A 12 -7.47 9.07 0.24
C VAL A 12 -7.11 7.61 -0.08
N GLN A 13 -6.34 7.35 -1.13
CA GLN A 13 -6.16 6.00 -1.68
C GLN A 13 -5.69 4.96 -0.65
N GLU A 14 -4.68 5.28 0.15
CA GLU A 14 -4.12 4.35 1.14
C GLU A 14 -5.13 4.05 2.25
N GLU A 15 -5.74 5.08 2.83
CA GLU A 15 -6.69 4.92 3.93
C GLU A 15 -7.96 4.20 3.50
N ILE A 16 -8.51 4.54 2.33
CA ILE A 16 -9.66 3.84 1.77
C ILE A 16 -9.34 2.35 1.61
N ARG A 17 -8.14 2.00 1.11
CA ARG A 17 -7.75 0.60 0.97
C ARG A 17 -7.70 -0.12 2.32
N PHE A 18 -7.18 0.54 3.35
CA PHE A 18 -7.13 -0.01 4.71
C PHE A 18 -8.51 -0.13 5.34
N LEU A 19 -9.48 0.73 5.00
CA LEU A 19 -10.84 0.63 5.49
C LEU A 19 -11.62 -0.52 4.85
N ILE A 20 -11.46 -0.76 3.55
CA ILE A 20 -12.15 -1.87 2.87
C ILE A 20 -11.47 -3.22 3.11
N ASN A 21 -10.18 -3.22 3.46
CA ASN A 21 -9.37 -4.38 3.84
C ASN A 21 -8.79 -4.17 5.26
N PRO A 22 -9.61 -4.19 6.33
CA PRO A 22 -9.20 -3.80 7.69
C PRO A 22 -8.06 -4.63 8.28
N GLU A 23 -7.80 -5.84 7.78
CA GLU A 23 -6.64 -6.66 8.14
C GLU A 23 -5.31 -5.93 7.88
N LEU A 24 -5.27 -5.01 6.91
CA LEU A 24 -4.09 -4.18 6.63
C LEU A 24 -3.73 -3.24 7.78
N ILE A 25 -4.69 -2.84 8.61
CA ILE A 25 -4.45 -1.95 9.75
C ILE A 25 -3.49 -2.61 10.75
N LEU A 26 -3.53 -3.94 10.89
CA LEU A 26 -2.62 -4.68 11.76
C LEU A 26 -1.16 -4.50 11.37
N ALA A 27 -0.85 -4.26 10.09
CA ALA A 27 0.51 -4.01 9.65
C ALA A 27 1.16 -2.82 10.39
N ARG A 28 0.36 -1.84 10.84
CA ARG A 28 0.86 -0.68 11.60
C ARG A 28 1.44 -1.06 12.96
N LEU A 29 1.01 -2.18 13.55
CA LEU A 29 1.45 -2.61 14.87
C LEU A 29 2.92 -3.04 14.86
N PHE A 30 3.38 -3.64 13.76
CA PHE A 30 4.69 -4.29 13.68
C PHE A 30 5.55 -3.83 12.50
N THR A 31 5.12 -2.82 11.74
CA THR A 31 5.89 -2.27 10.61
C THR A 31 6.41 -0.87 10.94
N GLU A 32 7.73 -0.73 11.04
CA GLU A 32 8.39 0.58 11.16
C GLU A 32 8.25 1.39 9.86
N LYS A 33 8.62 2.68 9.89
CA LYS A 33 8.70 3.51 8.69
C LYS A 33 9.65 2.88 7.66
N LEU A 34 9.12 2.63 6.46
CA LEU A 34 9.87 2.06 5.34
C LEU A 34 11.06 2.94 4.93
N ALA A 35 12.23 2.31 4.77
CA ALA A 35 13.39 2.95 4.17
C ALA A 35 13.23 3.14 2.64
N PRO A 36 14.07 3.96 1.98
CA PRO A 36 13.95 4.22 0.54
C PRO A 36 14.03 2.96 -0.36
N ASN A 37 14.65 1.89 0.11
CA ASN A 37 14.81 0.62 -0.60
C ASN A 37 13.83 -0.47 -0.12
N GLU A 38 12.92 -0.16 0.79
CA GLU A 38 11.97 -1.11 1.38
C GLU A 38 10.56 -0.93 0.82
N CYS A 39 9.76 -1.97 1.00
CA CYS A 39 8.33 -2.01 0.71
C CYS A 39 7.68 -3.05 1.63
N LEU A 40 6.39 -2.89 1.89
CA LEU A 40 5.61 -3.91 2.61
C LEU A 40 4.76 -4.69 1.60
N VAL A 41 4.82 -6.01 1.66
CA VAL A 41 3.95 -6.89 0.86
C VAL A 41 2.98 -7.59 1.82
N VAL A 42 1.69 -7.45 1.55
CA VAL A 42 0.63 -8.15 2.28
C VAL A 42 -0.14 -9.02 1.30
N THR A 43 -0.16 -10.32 1.57
CA THR A 43 -0.89 -11.31 0.76
C THR A 43 -1.99 -11.92 1.60
N GLY A 44 -3.21 -11.99 1.06
CA GLY A 44 -4.34 -12.62 1.75
C GLY A 44 -5.40 -11.67 2.27
N ALA A 45 -5.20 -10.36 2.16
CA ALA A 45 -6.12 -9.38 2.71
C ALA A 45 -7.50 -9.46 2.03
N GLN A 46 -8.53 -9.75 2.80
CA GLN A 46 -9.91 -9.88 2.31
C GLN A 46 -10.61 -8.52 2.25
N ARG A 47 -11.44 -8.29 1.23
CA ARG A 47 -12.27 -7.08 1.13
C ARG A 47 -13.61 -7.29 1.82
N TYR A 48 -14.01 -6.37 2.68
CA TYR A 48 -15.25 -6.45 3.46
C TYR A 48 -16.29 -5.40 3.09
N SER A 49 -15.89 -4.32 2.43
CA SER A 49 -16.75 -3.16 2.18
C SER A 49 -16.70 -2.70 0.72
N GLU A 50 -17.88 -2.38 0.20
CA GLU A 50 -18.05 -1.57 -1.00
C GLU A 50 -18.19 -0.10 -0.61
N TYR A 51 -17.69 0.78 -1.48
CA TYR A 51 -17.71 2.21 -1.25
C TYR A 51 -17.89 2.96 -2.56
N GLU A 52 -18.32 4.21 -2.45
CA GLU A 52 -18.30 5.20 -3.53
C GLU A 52 -17.59 6.47 -3.07
N GLY A 53 -17.24 7.33 -4.02
CA GLY A 53 -16.58 8.60 -3.74
C GLY A 53 -15.10 8.46 -3.34
N TYR A 54 -14.53 9.61 -2.97
CA TYR A 54 -13.12 9.77 -2.62
C TYR A 54 -12.95 10.99 -1.70
N SER A 55 -12.04 10.93 -0.72
CA SER A 55 -11.87 11.97 0.30
C SER A 55 -13.23 12.35 0.91
N ASP A 56 -13.63 13.61 0.82
CA ASP A 56 -14.81 14.14 1.51
C ASP A 56 -16.13 13.58 0.97
N SER A 57 -16.11 13.03 -0.25
CA SER A 57 -17.28 12.37 -0.87
C SER A 57 -17.36 10.87 -0.59
N TYR A 58 -16.41 10.32 0.17
CA TYR A 58 -16.37 8.89 0.46
C TYR A 58 -17.61 8.46 1.24
N ARG A 59 -18.21 7.36 0.81
CA ARG A 59 -19.35 6.75 1.47
C ARG A 59 -19.25 5.23 1.43
N TRP A 60 -19.43 4.61 2.59
CA TRP A 60 -19.65 3.16 2.67
C TRP A 60 -21.01 2.81 2.05
N LEU A 61 -21.03 1.82 1.16
CA LEU A 61 -22.23 1.39 0.46
C LEU A 61 -22.89 0.20 1.14
N ARG A 62 -22.15 -0.90 1.24
CA ARG A 62 -22.64 -2.19 1.75
C ARG A 62 -21.48 -3.13 2.05
N TYR A 63 -21.83 -4.24 2.72
CA TYR A 63 -20.93 -5.39 2.86
C TYR A 63 -20.54 -5.95 1.49
N HIS A 64 -19.27 -6.33 1.35
CA HIS A 64 -18.73 -6.99 0.18
C HIS A 64 -18.48 -8.47 0.49
N ASN A 65 -19.09 -9.37 -0.28
CA ASN A 65 -18.76 -10.79 -0.24
C ASN A 65 -17.55 -11.05 -1.15
N ASP A 66 -16.37 -11.23 -0.57
CA ASP A 66 -15.15 -11.46 -1.34
C ASP A 66 -15.09 -12.91 -1.84
N GLU A 67 -15.31 -13.08 -3.14
CA GLU A 67 -15.26 -14.38 -3.85
C GLU A 67 -13.85 -14.71 -4.37
N THR A 68 -12.83 -13.92 -4.01
CA THR A 68 -11.46 -14.16 -4.44
C THR A 68 -11.00 -15.55 -4.00
N ALA A 69 -10.55 -16.35 -4.97
CA ALA A 69 -10.07 -17.70 -4.71
C ALA A 69 -8.93 -17.70 -3.69
N ARG A 70 -8.86 -18.78 -2.90
CA ARG A 70 -7.79 -18.97 -1.92
C ARG A 70 -6.62 -19.77 -2.50
N ASP A 71 -5.42 -19.52 -1.99
CA ASP A 71 -4.24 -20.32 -2.30
C ASP A 71 -4.15 -21.59 -1.42
N THR A 72 -3.08 -22.35 -1.56
CA THR A 72 -2.84 -23.58 -0.77
C THR A 72 -2.64 -23.30 0.72
N TRP A 73 -2.39 -22.06 1.11
CA TRP A 73 -2.26 -21.61 2.50
C TRP A 73 -3.55 -20.93 3.00
N LEU A 74 -4.65 -21.07 2.27
CA LEU A 74 -5.96 -20.50 2.58
C LEU A 74 -6.01 -18.97 2.60
N ARG A 75 -5.02 -18.30 2.01
CA ARG A 75 -4.99 -16.84 1.86
C ARG A 75 -5.79 -16.45 0.63
N CYS A 76 -6.54 -15.34 0.69
CA CYS A 76 -7.13 -14.76 -0.52
C CYS A 76 -6.02 -14.44 -1.54
N ARG A 77 -6.25 -14.70 -2.83
CA ARG A 77 -5.29 -14.37 -3.91
C ARG A 77 -5.26 -12.87 -4.24
N THR A 78 -5.12 -12.07 -3.18
CA THR A 78 -4.98 -10.63 -3.20
C THR A 78 -3.60 -10.31 -2.67
N GLU A 79 -2.76 -9.68 -3.49
CA GLU A 79 -1.45 -9.17 -3.09
C GLU A 79 -1.46 -7.64 -3.14
N ILE A 80 -1.04 -7.02 -2.05
CA ILE A 80 -0.99 -5.56 -1.90
C ILE A 80 0.45 -5.19 -1.54
N VAL A 81 1.03 -4.30 -2.33
CA VAL A 81 2.39 -3.79 -2.09
C VAL A 81 2.29 -2.32 -1.70
N ALA A 82 2.64 -2.01 -0.46
CA ALA A 82 2.75 -0.63 0.00
C ALA A 82 4.15 -0.09 -0.32
N ILE A 83 4.17 0.98 -1.12
CA ILE A 83 5.34 1.79 -1.45
C ILE A 83 5.03 3.25 -1.15
N ASP A 84 6.03 3.99 -0.69
CA ASP A 84 5.93 5.41 -0.38
C ASP A 84 6.65 6.24 -1.44
N ALA A 85 5.98 7.25 -1.99
CA ALA A 85 6.57 8.25 -2.87
C ALA A 85 7.17 9.42 -2.05
N VAL A 86 8.16 10.12 -2.61
CA VAL A 86 8.63 11.38 -2.02
C VAL A 86 7.55 12.44 -2.19
N LYS A 87 7.22 13.14 -1.09
CA LYS A 87 6.38 14.34 -1.14
C LYS A 87 7.24 15.53 -1.55
N PHE A 88 6.99 16.08 -2.73
CA PHE A 88 7.69 17.26 -3.22
C PHE A 88 6.93 18.54 -2.85
N GLU A 89 7.62 19.49 -2.24
CA GLU A 89 7.10 20.85 -2.02
C GLU A 89 7.26 21.70 -3.28
N ASN A 90 8.40 21.56 -3.97
CA ASN A 90 8.64 22.16 -5.28
C ASN A 90 8.50 21.10 -6.37
N CYS A 91 7.61 21.33 -7.32
CA CYS A 91 7.34 20.38 -8.41
C CYS A 91 8.56 20.12 -9.30
N MET A 92 9.54 21.03 -9.36
CA MET A 92 10.73 20.84 -10.20
C MET A 92 11.76 19.88 -9.59
N ASP A 93 11.68 19.64 -8.27
CA ASP A 93 12.64 18.75 -7.59
C ASP A 93 12.49 17.29 -8.05
N GLN A 94 11.29 16.87 -8.44
CA GLN A 94 11.06 15.50 -8.91
C GLN A 94 11.91 15.10 -10.13
N TYR A 95 12.37 16.08 -10.91
CA TYR A 95 13.20 15.85 -12.10
C TYR A 95 14.69 15.74 -11.81
N LYS A 96 15.13 15.99 -10.57
CA LYS A 96 16.54 15.78 -10.20
C LYS A 96 16.85 14.29 -10.23
N THR A 97 18.00 13.94 -10.79
CA THR A 97 18.43 12.54 -10.99
C THR A 97 18.34 11.70 -9.72
N CYS A 98 18.71 12.25 -8.55
CA CYS A 98 18.64 11.54 -7.28
C CYS A 98 17.21 11.12 -6.88
N PHE A 99 16.19 11.94 -7.20
CA PHE A 99 14.80 11.62 -6.93
C PHE A 99 14.23 10.66 -7.96
N LEU A 100 14.57 10.83 -9.24
CA LEU A 100 14.21 9.88 -10.29
C LEU A 100 14.75 8.47 -9.97
N ASP A 101 16.04 8.38 -9.63
CA ASP A 101 16.67 7.11 -9.27
C ASP A 101 16.01 6.49 -8.03
N ARG A 102 15.68 7.31 -7.03
CA ARG A 102 14.99 6.84 -5.82
C ARG A 102 13.63 6.25 -6.16
N GLU A 103 12.80 6.93 -6.94
CA GLU A 103 11.46 6.45 -7.31
C GLU A 103 11.55 5.20 -8.18
N LEU A 104 12.46 5.15 -9.14
CA LEU A 104 12.72 3.97 -9.97
C LEU A 104 13.15 2.75 -9.12
N HIS A 105 14.02 2.96 -8.13
CA HIS A 105 14.39 1.91 -7.20
C HIS A 105 13.21 1.48 -6.33
N LYS A 106 12.37 2.43 -5.89
CA LYS A 106 11.20 2.18 -5.04
C LYS A 106 10.16 1.30 -5.73
N VAL A 107 9.86 1.55 -7.01
CA VAL A 107 8.86 0.78 -7.78
C VAL A 107 9.36 -0.58 -8.28
N ARG A 108 10.66 -0.85 -8.17
CA ARG A 108 11.22 -2.12 -8.63
C ARG A 108 10.58 -3.31 -7.89
N PRO A 109 10.05 -4.33 -8.61
CA PRO A 109 9.36 -5.45 -7.99
C PRO A 109 10.19 -6.13 -6.89
N PRO A 110 9.57 -6.57 -5.78
CA PRO A 110 10.27 -7.27 -4.70
C PRO A 110 11.07 -8.49 -5.20
N ALA A 111 10.50 -9.29 -6.12
CA ALA A 111 11.17 -10.44 -6.72
C ALA A 111 12.45 -10.09 -7.50
N ALA A 112 12.53 -8.88 -8.06
CA ALA A 112 13.71 -8.38 -8.78
C ALA A 112 14.76 -7.77 -7.83
N ARG A 113 14.44 -7.56 -6.55
CA ARG A 113 15.37 -6.99 -5.56
C ARG A 113 16.34 -8.02 -4.97
N THR A 114 15.92 -9.29 -4.85
CA THR A 114 16.71 -10.37 -4.23
C THR A 114 17.96 -10.77 -5.04
N LYS A 115 17.96 -10.56 -6.37
CA LYS A 115 19.04 -10.99 -7.26
C LYS A 115 20.36 -10.21 -7.14
N ARG A 116 20.41 -9.11 -6.38
CA ARG A 116 21.63 -8.29 -6.21
C ARG A 116 22.40 -8.51 -4.90
N ARG A 117 21.93 -9.38 -3.99
CA ARG A 117 22.66 -9.67 -2.74
C ARG A 117 23.71 -10.79 -2.84
N HIS A 118 23.95 -11.34 -4.03
CA HIS A 118 24.93 -12.42 -4.28
C HIS A 118 25.96 -12.07 -5.38
N GLN A 119 26.29 -10.80 -5.55
CA GLN A 119 27.48 -10.35 -6.29
C GLN A 119 28.26 -9.35 -5.46
#